data_AF-A0A448Z5V9-F1
#
_entry.id   AF-A0A448Z5V9-F1
#
_cell.length_a   1.000
_cell.length_b   1.000
_cell.length_c   1.000
_cell.angle_alpha   90.00
_cell.angle_beta   90.00
_cell.angle_gamma   90.00
#
_symmetry.space_group_name_H-M   'P 1'
#
loop_
_entity.id
_entity.type
_entity.pdbx_description
1 polymer ?
#
loop_
_entity_poly.entity_id
_entity_poly.type
_entity_poly.pdbx_seq_one_letter_code
_entity_poly.pdbx_strand_id
1 'polypeptide(L)'
;MPTPAGPKLEFLEASETTISIQFKPVSSVGKYELEWKLVEHEWTSPIGKTTVKGEGKLLKAEAVDLDPGMTYCLRAFCLGADGSKGHSAGPELIIDTEQVGCTPKAEKSCCVIQ
;
A
#
# COMPACT_ATOMS: atom_id res chain seq x y z
N MET A 1 2.54 18.17 -21.74
CA MET A 1 1.42 18.46 -20.81
C MET A 1 1.89 18.13 -19.40
N PRO A 2 1.53 18.91 -18.38
CA PRO A 2 1.89 18.58 -17.00
C PRO A 2 1.18 17.28 -16.58
N THR A 3 1.94 16.34 -16.01
CA THR A 3 1.40 15.10 -15.47
C THR A 3 0.52 15.42 -14.25
N PRO A 4 -0.72 14.92 -14.18
CA PRO A 4 -1.67 15.28 -13.12
C PRO A 4 -1.22 14.78 -11.75
N ALA A 5 -1.89 15.28 -10.70
CA ALA A 5 -1.74 14.78 -9.35
C ALA A 5 -2.10 13.28 -9.28
N GLY A 6 -1.52 12.57 -8.32
CA GLY A 6 -1.82 11.16 -8.09
C GLY A 6 -3.28 10.90 -7.69
N PRO A 7 -3.77 9.67 -7.89
CA PRO A 7 -5.15 9.30 -7.56
C PRO A 7 -5.36 9.16 -6.04
N LYS A 8 -6.62 9.29 -5.61
CA LYS A 8 -7.04 8.95 -4.24
C LYS A 8 -7.07 7.42 -4.10
N LEU A 9 -6.41 6.92 -3.06
CA LEU A 9 -6.39 5.51 -2.69
C LEU A 9 -7.64 5.14 -1.87
N GLU A 10 -8.14 3.93 -2.08
CA GLU A 10 -9.21 3.30 -1.32
C GLU A 10 -8.67 1.98 -0.74
N PHE A 11 -8.89 1.77 0.55
CA PHE A 11 -8.49 0.54 1.24
C PHE A 11 -9.31 -0.66 0.76
N LEU A 12 -8.66 -1.81 0.58
CA LEU A 12 -9.32 -3.10 0.36
C LEU A 12 -9.16 -4.02 1.56
N GLU A 13 -7.91 -4.34 1.89
CA GLU A 13 -7.54 -5.26 2.96
C GLU A 13 -6.10 -4.99 3.42
N ALA A 14 -5.79 -5.39 4.64
CA ALA A 14 -4.43 -5.40 5.17
C ALA A 14 -4.23 -6.73 5.90
N SER A 15 -3.04 -7.28 5.75
CA SER A 15 -2.53 -8.40 6.53
C SER A 15 -1.35 -7.94 7.39
N GLU A 16 -0.66 -8.89 8.02
CA GLU A 16 0.54 -8.63 8.79
C GLU A 16 1.65 -7.97 7.96
N THR A 17 1.79 -8.32 6.67
CA THR A 17 2.93 -7.89 5.85
C THR A 17 2.55 -7.28 4.50
N THR A 18 1.25 -7.12 4.24
CA THR A 18 0.73 -6.59 2.98
C THR A 18 -0.43 -5.63 3.21
N ILE A 19 -0.48 -4.54 2.46
CA ILE A 19 -1.66 -3.65 2.37
C ILE A 19 -2.11 -3.59 0.92
N SER A 20 -3.34 -4.02 0.67
CA SER A 20 -3.97 -4.01 -0.64
C SER A 20 -4.90 -2.81 -0.76
N ILE A 21 -4.74 -2.05 -1.85
CA ILE A 21 -5.53 -0.86 -2.13
C ILE A 21 -6.11 -0.93 -3.53
N GLN A 22 -7.10 -0.08 -3.79
CA GLN A 22 -7.58 0.21 -5.13
C GLN A 22 -7.69 1.71 -5.37
N PHE A 23 -7.69 2.11 -6.64
CA PHE A 23 -7.94 3.49 -7.02
C PHE A 23 -8.53 3.61 -8.41
N LYS A 24 -9.24 4.72 -8.65
CA LYS A 24 -9.74 5.07 -9.98
C LYS A 24 -8.59 5.64 -10.81
N PRO A 25 -8.35 5.14 -12.04
CA PRO A 25 -7.33 5.68 -12.90
C PRO A 25 -7.68 7.12 -13.31
N VAL A 26 -6.66 7.96 -13.39
CA VAL A 26 -6.75 9.31 -13.92
C VAL A 26 -6.77 9.25 -15.45
N SER A 27 -7.66 10.01 -16.08
CA SER A 27 -7.78 10.04 -17.54
C SER A 27 -6.44 10.36 -18.20
N SER A 28 -6.12 9.65 -19.28
CA SER A 28 -4.87 9.82 -20.05
C SER A 28 -3.58 9.47 -19.30
N VAL A 29 -3.66 8.75 -18.18
CA VAL A 29 -2.51 8.19 -17.46
C VAL A 29 -2.61 6.66 -17.43
N GLY A 30 -1.65 5.99 -18.06
CA GLY A 30 -1.59 4.52 -18.12
C GLY A 30 -0.64 3.86 -17.10
N LYS A 31 0.08 4.66 -16.30
CA LYS A 31 1.10 4.17 -15.37
C LYS A 31 1.11 4.99 -14.08
N TYR A 32 1.25 4.30 -12.96
CA TYR A 32 1.24 4.86 -11.62
C TYR A 32 2.39 4.29 -10.79
N GLU A 33 2.89 5.05 -9.83
CA GLU A 33 3.80 4.55 -8.80
C GLU A 33 3.13 4.68 -7.44
N LEU A 34 2.95 3.57 -6.74
CA LEU A 34 2.55 3.54 -5.34
C LEU A 34 3.82 3.58 -4.50
N GLU A 35 3.86 4.44 -3.50
CA GLU A 35 4.93 4.54 -2.50
C GLU A 35 4.34 4.36 -1.10
N TRP A 36 5.12 3.75 -0.21
CA TRP A 36 4.77 3.63 1.20
C TRP A 36 5.95 3.92 2.12
N LYS A 37 5.64 4.40 3.31
CA LYS A 37 6.57 4.63 4.43
C LYS A 37 5.87 4.36 5.77
N LEU A 38 6.63 4.25 6.85
CA LEU A 38 6.07 4.29 8.20
C LEU A 38 5.51 5.69 8.49
N VAL A 39 4.46 5.75 9.32
CA VAL A 39 3.81 7.02 9.68
C VAL A 39 4.77 8.00 10.35
N GLU A 40 5.70 7.48 11.16
CA GLU A 40 6.71 8.25 11.90
C GLU A 40 7.84 8.81 11.02
N HIS A 41 8.01 8.29 9.81
CA HIS A 41 9.07 8.75 8.89
C HIS A 41 8.60 9.94 8.04
N GLU A 42 9.54 10.77 7.58
CA GLU A 42 9.25 11.79 6.57
C GLU A 42 9.29 11.22 5.15
N TRP A 43 8.64 11.89 4.19
CA TRP A 43 8.66 11.51 2.77
C TRP A 43 9.96 11.91 2.04
N THR A 44 11.11 11.69 2.66
CA THR A 44 12.42 11.91 2.04
C THR A 44 12.82 10.73 1.16
N SER A 45 12.57 9.51 1.64
CA SER A 45 12.69 8.27 0.88
C SER A 45 11.57 7.32 1.28
N PRO A 46 10.78 6.79 0.32
CA PRO A 46 9.83 5.75 0.63
C PRO A 46 10.57 4.48 1.09
N ILE A 47 9.94 3.71 1.98
CA ILE A 47 10.42 2.39 2.41
C ILE A 47 10.28 1.40 1.25
N GLY A 48 9.18 1.49 0.52
CA GLY A 48 8.95 0.67 -0.66
C GLY A 48 8.10 1.39 -1.69
N LYS A 49 8.13 0.83 -2.91
CA LYS A 49 7.34 1.32 -4.02
C LYS A 49 7.02 0.22 -5.01
N THR A 50 5.89 0.36 -5.70
CA THR A 50 5.53 -0.51 -6.81
C THR A 50 4.94 0.28 -7.96
N THR A 51 5.09 -0.24 -9.18
CA THR A 51 4.53 0.37 -10.39
C THR A 51 3.29 -0.40 -10.82
N VAL A 52 2.20 0.33 -11.06
CA VAL A 52 0.93 -0.22 -11.54
C VAL A 52 0.66 0.33 -12.93
N LYS A 53 0.28 -0.54 -13.87
CA LYS A 53 -0.11 -0.17 -15.23
C LYS A 53 -1.57 -0.53 -15.45
N GLY A 54 -2.33 0.38 -16.06
CA GLY A 54 -3.71 0.11 -16.43
C GLY A 54 -4.50 1.37 -16.73
N GLU A 55 -5.60 1.20 -17.44
CA GLU A 55 -6.49 2.27 -17.90
C GLU A 55 -7.96 1.83 -17.80
N GLY A 56 -8.86 2.79 -17.57
CA GLY A 56 -10.32 2.61 -17.75
C GLY A 56 -11.08 1.79 -16.70
N LYS A 57 -10.42 1.03 -15.82
CA LYS A 57 -11.05 0.28 -14.71
C LYS A 57 -10.34 0.56 -13.39
N LEU A 58 -11.00 0.25 -12.26
CA LEU A 58 -10.34 0.29 -10.93
C LEU A 58 -9.04 -0.52 -10.96
N LEU A 59 -7.95 0.12 -10.57
CA LEU A 59 -6.64 -0.50 -10.49
C LEU A 59 -6.40 -0.94 -9.06
N LYS A 60 -5.77 -2.11 -8.90
CA LYS A 60 -5.33 -2.63 -7.61
C LYS A 60 -3.82 -2.53 -7.51
N ALA A 61 -3.34 -2.27 -6.30
CA ALA A 61 -1.93 -2.25 -5.98
C ALA A 61 -1.71 -2.75 -4.55
N GLU A 62 -0.52 -3.26 -4.29
CA GLU A 62 -0.15 -3.84 -3.00
C GLU A 62 1.16 -3.21 -2.52
N ALA A 63 1.17 -2.79 -1.26
CA ALA A 63 2.39 -2.56 -0.52
C ALA A 63 2.76 -3.87 0.18
N VAL A 64 3.97 -4.37 -0.07
CA VAL A 64 4.46 -5.67 0.41
C VAL A 64 5.72 -5.47 1.26
N ASP A 65 6.19 -6.56 1.88
CA ASP A 65 7.37 -6.58 2.75
C ASP A 65 7.23 -5.59 3.91
N LEU A 66 6.02 -5.51 4.48
CA LEU A 66 5.70 -4.66 5.62
C LEU A 66 5.96 -5.38 6.94
N ASP A 67 6.24 -4.61 7.97
CA ASP A 67 6.38 -5.11 9.33
C ASP A 67 4.98 -5.23 10.00
N PRO A 68 4.69 -6.34 10.70
CA PRO A 68 3.42 -6.52 11.40
C PRO A 68 3.21 -5.54 12.54
N GLY A 69 1.95 -5.13 12.75
CA GLY A 69 1.56 -4.22 13.83
C GLY A 69 2.08 -2.78 13.70
N MET A 70 2.43 -2.36 12.48
CA MET A 70 2.97 -1.03 12.18
C MET A 70 1.98 -0.20 11.37
N THR A 71 2.04 1.12 11.52
CA THR A 71 1.22 2.07 10.76
C THR A 71 1.99 2.61 9.56
N TYR A 72 1.44 2.40 8.36
CA TYR A 72 2.02 2.88 7.10
C TYR A 72 1.21 4.01 6.47
N CYS A 73 1.91 4.96 5.84
CA CYS A 73 1.34 5.95 4.94
C CYS A 73 1.60 5.51 3.50
N LEU A 74 0.54 5.44 2.69
CA LEU A 74 0.58 5.11 1.28
C LEU A 74 0.17 6.33 0.45
N ARG A 75 0.84 6.55 -0.68
CA ARG A 75 0.45 7.57 -1.67
C ARG A 75 0.78 7.09 -3.07
N ALA A 76 0.06 7.58 -4.06
CA ALA A 76 0.35 7.27 -5.46
C ALA A 76 0.74 8.52 -6.26
N PHE A 77 1.54 8.31 -7.30
CA PHE A 77 1.88 9.29 -8.32
C PHE A 77 1.40 8.80 -9.68
N CYS A 78 0.92 9.74 -10.50
CA CYS A 78 0.80 9.51 -11.93
C CYS A 78 2.20 9.51 -12.56
N LEU A 79 2.49 8.56 -13.43
CA LEU A 79 3.75 8.53 -14.19
C LEU A 79 3.49 8.97 -15.63
N GLY A 80 4.35 9.87 -16.12
CA GLY A 80 4.38 10.28 -17.53
C GLY A 80 4.84 9.15 -18.45
N ALA A 81 4.68 9.35 -19.76
CA ALA A 81 5.12 8.39 -20.79
C ALA A 81 6.64 8.13 -20.75
N ASP A 82 7.41 9.11 -20.29
CA ASP A 82 8.85 9.05 -20.05
C ASP A 82 9.23 8.42 -18.70
N GLY A 83 8.25 8.04 -17.88
CA GLY A 83 8.46 7.52 -16.53
C GLY A 83 8.69 8.60 -15.47
N SER A 84 8.57 9.88 -15.81
CA SER A 84 8.65 10.98 -14.84
C SER A 84 7.46 10.97 -13.89
N LYS A 85 7.70 11.34 -12.63
CA LYS A 85 6.62 11.49 -11.64
C LYS A 85 5.84 12.76 -11.88
N GLY A 86 4.53 12.67 -11.66
CA GLY A 86 3.65 13.83 -11.57
C GLY A 86 4.12 14.83 -10.53
N HIS A 87 3.72 16.08 -10.70
CA HIS A 87 4.17 17.18 -9.86
C HIS A 87 3.75 17.03 -8.38
N SER A 88 2.67 16.30 -8.11
CA SER A 88 2.17 16.05 -6.77
C SER A 88 1.66 14.62 -6.60
N ALA A 89 1.86 14.09 -5.40
CA ALA A 89 1.23 12.85 -4.98
C ALA A 89 -0.29 13.04 -4.84
N GLY A 90 -1.03 11.94 -4.91
CA GLY A 90 -2.41 11.91 -4.45
C GLY A 90 -2.51 12.03 -2.92
N PRO A 91 -3.74 12.13 -2.38
CA PRO A 91 -3.98 12.10 -0.94
C PRO A 91 -3.37 10.84 -0.30
N GLU A 92 -2.83 11.01 0.90
CA GLU A 92 -2.26 9.90 1.67
C GLU A 92 -3.36 9.03 2.28
N LEU A 93 -3.10 7.73 2.30
CA LEU A 93 -3.92 6.73 2.98
C LEU A 93 -3.07 6.12 4.10
N ILE A 94 -3.56 6.20 5.34
CA ILE A 94 -2.86 5.70 6.53
C ILE A 94 -3.56 4.43 7.00
N ILE A 95 -2.82 3.33 7.11
CA ILE A 95 -3.34 1.99 7.42
C ILE A 95 -2.40 1.26 8.36
N ASP A 96 -2.97 0.56 9.34
CA ASP A 96 -2.24 -0.33 10.24
C ASP A 96 -2.15 -1.74 9.63
N THR A 97 -0.98 -2.37 9.70
CA THR A 97 -0.84 -3.81 9.42
C THR A 97 -1.35 -4.62 10.60
N GLU A 98 -1.84 -5.84 10.32
CA GLU A 98 -2.30 -6.73 11.37
C GLU A 98 -1.14 -7.11 12.31
N GLN A 99 -1.44 -7.29 13.59
CA GLN A 99 -0.46 -7.80 14.53
C GLN A 99 -0.29 -9.31 14.33
N VAL A 100 0.94 -9.81 14.50
CA VAL A 100 1.19 -11.25 14.58
C VAL A 100 0.37 -11.84 15.72
N GLY A 101 -0.58 -12.70 15.36
CA GLY A 101 -1.39 -13.42 16.34
C GLY A 101 -0.56 -14.47 17.07
N CYS A 102 0.13 -14.09 18.16
CA CYS A 102 0.80 -15.04 19.05
C CYS A 102 -0.18 -15.84 19.94
N THR A 103 -1.33 -16.25 19.41
CA THR A 103 -2.17 -17.23 20.10
C THR A 103 -1.60 -18.61 19.79
N PRO A 104 -0.86 -19.27 20.71
CA PRO A 104 -0.53 -20.68 20.49
C PRO A 104 -1.83 -21.41 20.28
N LYS A 105 -1.98 -22.11 19.15
CA LYS A 105 -3.08 -23.06 18.97
C LYS A 105 -3.00 -24.00 20.18
N ALA A 106 -3.97 -23.92 21.07
CA ALA A 106 -4.17 -24.91 22.11
C ALA A 106 -4.62 -26.22 21.43
N GLU A 107 -3.70 -26.89 20.73
CA GLU A 107 -3.85 -28.29 20.38
C GLU A 107 -3.69 -29.07 21.68
N LYS A 108 -4.84 -29.28 22.33
CA LYS A 108 -5.14 -30.25 23.38
C LYS A 108 -3.99 -31.20 23.71
N SER A 109 -3.04 -30.74 24.53
CA SER A 109 -1.97 -31.56 25.07
C SER A 109 -2.36 -32.07 26.45
N CYS A 110 -2.52 -33.40 26.52
CA CYS A 110 -2.39 -34.28 27.68
C CYS A 110 -2.93 -33.79 29.05
N CYS A 111 -4.17 -34.17 29.36
CA CYS A 111 -4.48 -34.59 30.72
C CYS A 111 -3.91 -36.00 30.92
N VAL A 112 -2.70 -36.12 31.46
CA VAL A 112 -2.34 -37.33 32.21
C VAL A 112 -2.98 -37.17 33.58
N ILE A 113 -4.04 -37.92 33.85
CA ILE A 113 -4.57 -38.07 35.20
C ILE A 113 -3.96 -39.37 35.74
N GLN A 114 -3.39 -39.25 36.95
CA GLN A 114 -2.67 -40.25 37.73
C GLN A 114 -3.40 -41.58 37.91
#